data_AF-W2T3Q9-F1
#
_entry.id   AF-W2T3Q9-F1
#
_cell.length_a   1.000
_cell.length_b   1.000
_cell.length_c   1.000
_cell.angle_alpha   90.00
_cell.angle_beta   90.00
_cell.angle_gamma   90.00
#
_symmetry.space_group_name_H-M   'P 1'
#
loop_
_entity.id
_entity.type
_entity.pdbx_description
1 polymer ?
#
loop_
_entity_poly.entity_id
_entity_poly.type
_entity_poly.pdbx_seq_one_letter_code
_entity_poly.pdbx_strand_id
1 'polypeptide(L)'
;MKVRVKPKHEAGAAVNYISRREALKKLQLSLKDFRRLCILKGIYPHEPTHKKKVNKGSTENRVWYYRKDINFLAHEPIINKFRDHKVFLRRLNHYKAKKNDSKVKKLYANKPEYTLDRVVKERYPTFGSAIRDLDDALCLCFVFATLPHTRILKEGLIDNCRRLTAEFMHYIIEAHCLRNTFISIKGIYYQAVCGEKVTWIVPHDRGLPHVTDVDFTVMVTFAEFYVAMLGFVNFRLYQMIGLYYPPQIQTGQNSFGAEDSEEELIEKIYSLAKPLAKRATADNGNDEEENFEMFDDDNNVLAAKVKEAKLIKNLFKGLVFFLNRETPKEALTLIIRNCGGVVGL
;
A
#
# COMPACT_ATOMS: atom_id res chain seq x y z
N MET A 1 42.31 -31.06 32.65
CA MET A 1 41.32 -30.03 32.23
C MET A 1 39.95 -30.69 32.11
N LYS A 2 38.99 -30.44 33.01
CA LYS A 2 37.62 -31.00 32.88
C LYS A 2 36.90 -30.29 31.74
N VAL A 3 36.62 -30.99 30.65
CA VAL A 3 35.80 -30.49 29.55
C VAL A 3 34.39 -30.26 30.10
N ARG A 4 33.98 -28.99 30.27
CA ARG A 4 32.60 -28.63 30.62
C ARG A 4 31.70 -29.06 29.46
N VAL A 5 30.99 -30.18 29.62
CA VAL A 5 29.96 -30.64 28.69
C VAL A 5 28.88 -29.57 28.63
N LYS A 6 28.68 -28.98 27.43
CA LYS A 6 27.62 -27.99 27.24
C LYS A 6 26.27 -28.67 27.48
N PRO A 7 25.38 -28.08 28.31
CA PRO A 7 24.04 -28.62 28.53
C PRO A 7 23.27 -28.76 27.20
N LYS A 8 22.52 -29.87 27.09
CA LYS A 8 21.70 -30.17 25.90
C LYS A 8 20.68 -29.05 25.67
N HIS A 9 20.52 -28.65 24.40
CA HIS A 9 19.60 -27.59 23.95
C HIS A 9 19.99 -26.13 24.27
N GLU A 10 21.18 -25.88 24.81
CA GLU A 10 21.68 -24.51 25.06
C GLU A 10 22.64 -23.99 23.97
N ALA A 11 22.83 -24.74 22.89
CA ALA A 11 23.67 -24.33 21.76
C ALA A 11 23.06 -24.73 20.40
N GLY A 12 23.38 -23.97 19.36
CA GLY A 12 22.97 -24.23 17.97
C GLY A 12 21.53 -23.85 17.68
N ALA A 13 20.88 -24.60 16.78
CA ALA A 13 19.53 -24.28 16.29
C ALA A 13 18.47 -24.11 17.40
N ALA A 14 18.61 -24.80 18.53
CA ALA A 14 17.69 -24.68 19.67
C ALA A 14 17.69 -23.29 20.33
N VAL A 15 18.79 -22.52 20.19
CA VAL A 15 18.90 -21.15 20.72
C VAL A 15 18.39 -20.12 19.71
N ASN A 16 18.52 -20.41 18.42
CA ASN A 16 18.21 -19.46 17.36
C ASN A 16 16.71 -19.27 17.17
N TYR A 17 15.89 -20.28 17.49
CA TYR A 17 14.44 -20.21 17.38
C TYR A 17 13.78 -19.99 18.75
N ILE A 18 12.60 -19.38 18.71
CA ILE A 18 11.70 -19.23 19.85
C ILE A 18 10.29 -19.58 19.39
N SER A 19 9.55 -20.32 20.22
CA SER A 19 8.18 -20.68 19.88
C SER A 19 7.25 -19.46 20.00
N ARG A 20 6.15 -19.44 19.26
CA ARG A 20 5.14 -18.36 19.34
C ARG A 20 4.68 -18.08 20.78
N ARG A 21 4.44 -19.13 21.58
CA ARG A 21 4.00 -19.00 22.98
C ARG A 21 5.05 -18.34 23.86
N GLU A 22 6.32 -18.71 23.69
CA GLU A 22 7.43 -18.10 24.41
C GLU A 22 7.66 -16.65 23.97
N ALA A 23 7.53 -16.34 22.67
CA ALA A 23 7.63 -14.98 22.16
C ALA A 23 6.55 -14.06 22.75
N LEU A 24 5.30 -14.54 22.84
CA LEU A 24 4.21 -13.82 23.50
C LEU A 24 4.49 -13.54 24.98
N LYS A 25 5.00 -14.55 25.71
CA LYS A 25 5.35 -14.40 27.13
C LYS A 25 6.49 -13.41 27.31
N LYS A 26 7.48 -13.41 26.41
CA LYS A 26 8.63 -12.50 26.45
C LYS A 26 8.24 -11.04 26.19
N LEU A 27 7.41 -10.79 25.16
CA LEU A 27 6.98 -9.44 24.79
C LEU A 27 5.83 -8.91 25.67
N GLN A 28 5.18 -9.79 26.44
CA GLN A 28 4.00 -9.48 27.26
C GLN A 28 2.86 -8.86 26.43
N LEU A 29 2.63 -9.40 25.24
CA LEU A 29 1.61 -8.94 24.30
C LEU A 29 0.47 -9.96 24.15
N SER A 30 -0.70 -9.47 23.74
CA SER A 30 -1.80 -10.36 23.34
C SER A 30 -1.51 -10.99 21.98
N LEU A 31 -2.21 -12.07 21.64
CA LEU A 31 -2.05 -12.74 20.34
C LEU A 31 -2.34 -11.79 19.16
N LYS A 32 -3.34 -10.93 19.31
CA LYS A 32 -3.78 -9.96 18.30
C LYS A 32 -2.74 -8.87 18.10
N ASP A 33 -2.24 -8.29 19.19
CA ASP A 33 -1.22 -7.24 19.14
C ASP A 33 0.11 -7.78 18.60
N PHE A 34 0.47 -9.00 18.98
CA PHE A 34 1.66 -9.67 18.48
C PHE A 34 1.57 -9.91 16.96
N ARG A 35 0.44 -10.44 16.46
CA ARG A 35 0.22 -10.58 15.00
C ARG A 35 0.35 -9.24 14.29
N ARG A 36 -0.31 -8.20 14.80
CA ARG A 36 -0.24 -6.84 14.23
C ARG A 36 1.20 -6.33 14.18
N LEU A 37 1.95 -6.46 15.28
CA LEU A 37 3.34 -6.03 15.33
C LEU A 37 4.23 -6.78 14.33
N CYS A 38 4.06 -8.10 14.23
CA CYS A 38 4.77 -8.93 13.26
C CYS A 38 4.50 -8.47 11.83
N ILE A 39 3.24 -8.16 11.49
CA ILE A 39 2.85 -7.68 10.15
C ILE A 39 3.48 -6.33 9.85
N LEU A 40 3.38 -5.36 10.78
CA LEU A 40 3.95 -4.03 10.60
C LEU A 40 5.46 -4.07 10.38
N LYS A 41 6.19 -4.94 11.10
CA LYS A 41 7.64 -5.09 10.96
C LYS A 41 8.08 -6.09 9.89
N GLY A 42 7.17 -6.82 9.27
CA GLY A 42 7.50 -7.85 8.27
C GLY A 42 8.21 -9.08 8.85
N ILE A 43 7.94 -9.45 10.10
CA ILE A 43 8.50 -10.65 10.73
C ILE A 43 7.52 -11.81 10.52
N TYR A 44 8.01 -12.85 9.85
CA TYR A 44 7.22 -14.03 9.51
C TYR A 44 7.73 -15.27 10.25
N PRO A 45 6.88 -16.28 10.43
CA PRO A 45 7.30 -17.54 11.03
C PRO A 45 8.25 -18.31 10.12
N HIS A 46 9.21 -19.02 10.73
CA HIS A 46 10.21 -19.83 10.04
C HIS A 46 10.10 -21.28 10.43
N GLU A 47 10.37 -22.17 9.47
CA GLU A 47 10.45 -23.60 9.73
C GLU A 47 11.89 -24.00 10.07
N PRO A 48 12.17 -24.55 11.27
CA PRO A 48 13.52 -24.97 11.62
C PRO A 48 13.91 -26.25 10.88
N THR A 49 15.13 -26.27 10.33
CA THR A 49 15.69 -27.44 9.61
C THR A 49 15.71 -28.72 10.46
N HIS A 50 15.90 -28.61 11.78
CA HIS A 50 15.89 -29.73 12.71
C HIS A 50 14.82 -29.57 13.80
N LYS A 51 13.55 -29.83 13.45
CA LYS A 51 12.38 -29.72 14.35
C LYS A 51 12.57 -30.39 15.72
N LYS A 52 13.08 -31.64 15.75
CA LYS A 52 13.28 -32.41 16.99
C LYS A 52 14.29 -31.75 17.94
N LYS A 53 15.36 -31.14 17.41
CA LYS A 53 16.39 -30.48 18.23
C LYS A 53 15.86 -29.19 18.86
N VAL A 54 15.07 -28.44 18.11
CA VAL A 54 14.46 -27.17 18.54
C VAL A 54 13.31 -27.39 19.51
N ASN A 55 12.49 -28.41 19.27
CA ASN A 55 11.34 -28.73 20.10
C ASN A 55 11.66 -29.69 21.27
N LYS A 56 12.92 -29.71 21.73
CA LYS A 56 13.38 -30.53 22.87
C LYS A 56 12.93 -32.00 22.81
N GLY A 57 12.95 -32.59 21.61
CA GLY A 57 12.55 -33.99 21.36
C GLY A 57 11.11 -34.19 20.89
N SER A 58 10.22 -33.19 20.96
CA SER A 58 8.83 -33.32 20.49
C SER A 58 8.69 -33.15 18.98
N THR A 59 7.76 -33.89 18.37
CA THR A 59 7.40 -33.81 16.94
C THR A 59 6.19 -32.91 16.67
N GLU A 60 5.65 -32.24 17.69
CA GLU A 60 4.51 -31.33 17.51
C GLU A 60 4.82 -30.20 16.52
N ASN A 61 3.87 -29.95 15.62
CA ASN A 61 3.93 -28.80 14.72
C ASN A 61 3.68 -27.52 15.51
N ARG A 62 4.75 -26.73 15.69
CA ARG A 62 4.72 -25.43 16.34
C ARG A 62 5.23 -24.36 15.39
N VAL A 63 4.71 -23.15 15.57
CA VAL A 63 5.16 -21.97 14.84
C VAL A 63 6.39 -21.39 15.54
N TRP A 64 7.48 -21.25 14.80
CA TRP A 64 8.76 -20.75 15.29
C TRP A 64 9.09 -19.39 14.67
N TYR A 65 9.77 -18.56 15.44
CA TYR A 65 10.34 -17.28 15.01
C TYR A 65 11.83 -17.27 15.34
N TYR A 66 12.62 -16.44 14.68
CA TYR A 66 13.99 -16.23 15.12
C TYR A 66 14.03 -15.41 16.40
N ARG A 67 14.92 -15.80 17.31
CA ARG A 67 15.13 -15.10 18.58
C ARG A 67 15.68 -13.68 18.35
N LYS A 68 16.47 -13.48 17.30
CA LYS A 68 17.00 -12.17 16.91
C LYS A 68 15.85 -11.21 16.56
N ASP A 69 14.89 -11.66 15.77
CA ASP A 69 13.74 -10.84 15.34
C ASP A 69 12.83 -10.51 16.52
N ILE A 70 12.58 -11.45 17.42
CA ILE A 70 11.79 -11.17 18.64
C ILE A 70 12.51 -10.20 19.57
N ASN A 71 13.85 -10.25 19.65
CA ASN A 71 14.62 -9.26 20.41
C ASN A 71 14.54 -7.88 19.76
N PHE A 72 14.60 -7.82 18.43
CA PHE A 72 14.41 -6.58 17.69
C PHE A 72 13.03 -5.97 17.95
N LEU A 73 11.97 -6.79 17.95
CA LEU A 73 10.62 -6.36 18.35
C LEU A 73 10.55 -5.81 19.76
N ALA A 74 11.31 -6.34 20.71
CA ALA A 74 11.23 -5.91 22.11
C ALA A 74 11.63 -4.44 22.32
N HIS A 75 12.42 -3.86 21.41
CA HIS A 75 12.86 -2.46 21.45
C HIS A 75 11.98 -1.52 20.63
N GLU A 76 10.89 -2.03 20.06
CA GLU A 76 10.03 -1.29 19.15
C GLU A 76 9.06 -0.35 19.92
N PRO A 77 8.93 0.94 19.55
CA PRO A 77 8.14 1.92 20.29
C PRO A 77 6.61 1.78 20.15
N ILE A 78 6.08 1.22 19.05
CA ILE A 78 4.65 0.93 18.88
C ILE A 78 4.14 -0.02 19.97
N ILE A 79 4.98 -0.90 20.54
CA ILE A 79 4.62 -1.70 21.72
C ILE A 79 4.09 -0.83 22.86
N ASN A 80 4.75 0.31 23.14
CA ASN A 80 4.31 1.22 24.21
C ASN A 80 2.96 1.85 23.85
N LYS A 81 2.73 2.21 22.58
CA LYS A 81 1.44 2.71 22.11
C LYS A 81 0.32 1.67 22.23
N PHE A 82 0.60 0.38 22.00
CA PHE A 82 -0.39 -0.69 22.24
C PHE A 82 -0.73 -0.82 23.72
N ARG A 83 0.24 -0.62 24.63
CA ARG A 83 0.00 -0.61 26.08
C ARG A 83 -0.83 0.61 26.49
N ASP A 84 -0.53 1.78 25.95
CA ASP A 84 -1.30 3.01 26.17
C ASP A 84 -2.74 2.84 25.69
N HIS A 85 -2.94 2.24 24.53
CA HIS A 85 -4.28 1.95 24.00
C HIS A 85 -5.07 0.98 24.90
N LYS A 86 -4.42 -0.01 25.52
CA LYS A 86 -5.08 -0.87 26.53
C LYS A 86 -5.45 -0.13 27.81
N VAL A 87 -4.60 0.79 28.27
CA VAL A 87 -4.91 1.66 29.41
C VAL A 87 -6.09 2.57 29.07
N PHE A 88 -6.09 3.15 27.87
CA PHE A 88 -7.19 3.94 27.34
C PHE A 88 -8.51 3.16 27.33
N LEU A 89 -8.53 1.94 26.78
CA LEU A 89 -9.74 1.09 26.77
C LEU A 89 -10.25 0.77 28.19
N ARG A 90 -9.35 0.48 29.13
CA ARG A 90 -9.72 0.24 30.54
C ARG A 90 -10.35 1.48 31.18
N ARG A 91 -9.75 2.67 30.97
CA ARG A 91 -10.29 3.94 31.47
C ARG A 91 -11.64 4.26 30.83
N LEU A 92 -11.77 4.05 29.52
CA LEU A 92 -13.00 4.27 28.78
C LEU A 92 -14.13 3.38 29.31
N ASN A 93 -13.88 2.08 29.53
CA ASN A 93 -14.87 1.18 30.11
C ASN A 93 -15.25 1.58 31.54
N HIS A 94 -14.28 2.03 32.35
CA HIS A 94 -14.53 2.52 33.70
C HIS A 94 -15.44 3.76 33.73
N TYR A 95 -15.19 4.75 32.88
CA TYR A 95 -16.02 5.96 32.83
C TYR A 95 -17.38 5.73 32.15
N LYS A 96 -17.46 4.84 31.16
CA LYS A 96 -18.74 4.40 30.58
C LYS A 96 -19.60 3.69 31.61
N ALA A 97 -19.02 2.79 32.42
CA ALA A 97 -19.75 2.13 33.51
C ALA A 97 -20.27 3.13 34.55
N LYS A 98 -19.51 4.20 34.81
CA LYS A 98 -19.91 5.31 35.68
C LYS A 98 -20.83 6.35 35.02
N LYS A 99 -21.23 6.16 33.74
CA LYS A 99 -22.06 7.09 32.96
C LYS A 99 -21.58 8.55 32.98
N ASN A 100 -20.26 8.78 32.99
CA ASN A 100 -19.68 10.13 32.99
C ASN A 100 -19.28 10.55 31.57
N ASP A 101 -20.23 11.13 30.84
CA ASP A 101 -20.07 11.43 29.41
C ASP A 101 -19.02 12.51 29.11
N SER A 102 -18.87 13.51 29.98
CA SER A 102 -17.87 14.57 29.80
C SER A 102 -16.45 14.02 29.79
N LYS A 103 -16.13 13.08 30.71
CA LYS A 103 -14.82 12.44 30.76
C LYS A 103 -14.60 11.47 29.60
N VAL A 104 -15.66 10.79 29.15
CA VAL A 104 -15.61 9.92 27.97
C VAL A 104 -15.28 10.74 26.72
N LYS A 105 -15.92 11.89 26.50
CA LYS A 105 -15.61 12.79 25.37
C LYS A 105 -14.15 13.27 25.40
N LYS A 106 -13.65 13.72 26.56
CA LYS A 106 -12.24 14.12 26.74
C LYS A 106 -11.26 12.98 26.44
N LEU A 107 -11.61 11.76 26.83
CA LEU A 107 -10.79 10.59 26.52
C LEU A 107 -10.77 10.30 25.03
N TYR A 108 -11.91 10.37 24.34
CA TYR A 108 -11.94 10.18 22.88
C TYR A 108 -11.08 11.21 22.13
N ALA A 109 -11.03 12.47 22.60
CA ALA A 109 -10.15 13.49 22.04
C ALA A 109 -8.65 13.15 22.23
N ASN A 110 -8.28 12.56 23.37
CA ASN A 110 -6.91 12.16 23.70
C ASN A 110 -6.61 10.70 23.34
N LYS A 111 -7.23 10.18 22.28
CA LYS A 111 -7.03 8.80 21.84
C LYS A 111 -5.56 8.60 21.44
N PRO A 112 -4.87 7.57 21.98
CA PRO A 112 -3.50 7.30 21.60
C PRO A 112 -3.46 6.74 20.18
N GLU A 113 -2.89 7.51 19.26
CA GLU A 113 -2.61 7.07 17.90
C GLU A 113 -1.10 6.85 17.73
N TYR A 114 -0.76 5.94 16.84
CA TYR A 114 0.63 5.66 16.47
C TYR A 114 0.79 5.93 14.98
N THR A 115 1.99 6.34 14.59
CA THR A 115 2.36 6.59 13.20
C THR A 115 3.20 5.43 12.68
N LEU A 116 3.11 5.15 11.37
CA LEU A 116 3.83 4.06 10.72
C LEU A 116 5.05 4.55 9.93
N ASP A 117 5.26 5.86 9.84
CA ASP A 117 6.29 6.50 9.02
C ASP A 117 7.69 5.94 9.25
N ARG A 118 8.07 5.80 10.52
CA ARG A 118 9.37 5.23 10.90
C ARG A 118 9.48 3.76 10.50
N VAL A 119 8.39 2.99 10.62
CA VAL A 119 8.37 1.58 10.27
C VAL A 119 8.52 1.38 8.76
N VAL A 120 7.82 2.19 7.98
CA VAL A 120 7.92 2.17 6.51
C VAL A 120 9.35 2.48 6.08
N LYS A 121 9.97 3.54 6.63
CA LYS A 121 11.37 3.92 6.31
C LYS A 121 12.40 2.88 6.73
N GLU A 122 12.20 2.21 7.87
CA GLU A 122 13.08 1.13 8.32
C GLU A 122 12.95 -0.13 7.45
N ARG A 123 11.74 -0.44 6.98
CA ARG A 123 11.48 -1.61 6.12
C ARG A 123 11.92 -1.39 4.66
N TYR A 124 11.79 -0.15 4.17
CA TYR A 124 12.18 0.25 2.83
C TYR A 124 13.20 1.40 2.87
N PRO A 125 14.50 1.08 3.05
CA PRO A 125 15.54 2.11 3.13
C PRO A 125 15.72 2.89 1.81
N THR A 126 15.41 2.26 0.68
CA THR A 126 15.51 2.85 -0.66
C THR A 126 14.16 2.89 -1.35
N PHE A 127 13.97 3.89 -2.20
CA PHE A 127 12.74 4.03 -2.98
C PHE A 127 12.51 2.83 -3.93
N GLY A 128 13.57 2.32 -4.56
CA GLY A 128 13.48 1.12 -5.40
C GLY A 128 12.99 -0.12 -4.63
N SER A 129 13.40 -0.29 -3.36
CA SER A 129 12.90 -1.38 -2.53
C SER A 129 11.40 -1.26 -2.25
N ALA A 130 10.86 -0.04 -2.15
CA ALA A 130 9.43 0.18 -1.99
C ALA A 130 8.66 -0.11 -3.29
N ILE A 131 9.21 0.22 -4.46
CA ILE A 131 8.59 -0.07 -5.75
C ILE A 131 8.46 -1.58 -6.00
N ARG A 132 9.44 -2.39 -5.56
CA ARG A 132 9.40 -3.86 -5.71
C ARG A 132 8.24 -4.53 -4.99
N ASP A 133 7.87 -4.01 -3.82
CA ASP A 133 6.76 -4.52 -3.02
C ASP A 133 5.44 -3.80 -3.34
N LEU A 134 5.43 -2.89 -4.32
CA LEU A 134 4.27 -2.06 -4.67
C LEU A 134 3.13 -2.90 -5.26
N ASP A 135 3.45 -3.99 -5.98
CA ASP A 135 2.47 -4.92 -6.58
C ASP A 135 1.46 -5.42 -5.54
N ASP A 136 1.96 -5.96 -4.42
CA ASP A 136 1.13 -6.49 -3.33
C ASP A 136 0.30 -5.38 -2.64
N ALA A 137 0.92 -4.22 -2.45
CA ALA A 137 0.27 -3.06 -1.83
C ALA A 137 -0.92 -2.56 -2.67
N LEU A 138 -0.71 -2.41 -3.98
CA LEU A 138 -1.74 -1.98 -4.92
C LEU A 138 -2.88 -2.99 -4.98
N CYS A 139 -2.58 -4.29 -5.15
CA CYS A 139 -3.61 -5.33 -5.22
C CYS A 139 -4.51 -5.33 -3.98
N LEU A 140 -3.92 -5.19 -2.78
CA LEU A 140 -4.71 -5.15 -1.55
C LEU A 140 -5.55 -3.87 -1.48
N CYS A 141 -4.98 -2.71 -1.81
CA CYS A 141 -5.71 -1.44 -1.75
C CYS A 141 -6.88 -1.38 -2.75
N PHE A 142 -6.71 -1.90 -3.97
CA PHE A 142 -7.80 -2.01 -4.94
C PHE A 142 -8.93 -2.93 -4.47
N VAL A 143 -8.60 -4.04 -3.82
CA VAL A 143 -9.63 -4.91 -3.21
C VAL A 143 -10.33 -4.20 -2.05
N PHE A 144 -9.61 -3.47 -1.21
CA PHE A 144 -10.22 -2.71 -0.11
C PHE A 144 -11.09 -1.55 -0.58
N ALA A 145 -10.80 -0.98 -1.74
CA ALA A 145 -11.59 0.10 -2.34
C ALA A 145 -12.99 -0.37 -2.79
N THR A 146 -13.12 -1.64 -3.23
CA THR A 146 -14.40 -2.23 -3.68
C THR A 146 -15.20 -2.87 -2.54
N LEU A 147 -14.59 -3.10 -1.38
CA LEU A 147 -15.28 -3.68 -0.23
C LEU A 147 -16.30 -2.69 0.39
N PRO A 148 -17.48 -3.16 0.82
CA PRO A 148 -18.43 -2.32 1.52
C PRO A 148 -17.94 -1.98 2.94
N HIS A 149 -18.42 -0.85 3.47
CA HIS A 149 -18.15 -0.46 4.85
C HIS A 149 -18.78 -1.47 5.82
N THR A 150 -17.98 -2.01 6.73
CA THR A 150 -18.42 -2.96 7.76
C THR A 150 -17.87 -2.54 9.12
N ARG A 151 -18.41 -3.08 10.22
CA ARG A 151 -17.93 -2.75 11.58
C ARG A 151 -16.44 -3.01 11.82
N ILE A 152 -15.83 -3.93 11.07
CA ILE A 152 -14.40 -4.28 11.19
C ILE A 152 -13.56 -3.33 10.32
N LEU A 153 -14.08 -2.93 9.17
CA LEU A 153 -13.44 -2.02 8.22
C LEU A 153 -13.82 -0.58 8.57
N LYS A 154 -12.89 0.14 9.22
CA LYS A 154 -13.09 1.56 9.52
C LYS A 154 -13.31 2.33 8.21
N GLU A 155 -14.31 3.21 8.20
CA GLU A 155 -14.65 4.07 7.05
C GLU A 155 -13.40 4.76 6.48
N GLY A 156 -12.65 5.46 7.35
CA GLY A 156 -11.44 6.17 6.91
C GLY A 156 -10.32 5.30 6.34
N LEU A 157 -10.29 3.97 6.53
CA LEU A 157 -9.30 3.13 5.86
C LEU A 157 -9.68 2.88 4.40
N ILE A 158 -10.96 2.59 4.14
CA ILE A 158 -11.48 2.35 2.78
C ILE A 158 -11.35 3.62 1.96
N ASP A 159 -11.71 4.78 2.52
CA ASP A 159 -11.64 6.07 1.82
C ASP A 159 -10.19 6.44 1.49
N ASN A 160 -9.26 6.17 2.40
CA ASN A 160 -7.83 6.34 2.12
C ASN A 160 -7.33 5.38 1.04
N CYS A 161 -7.77 4.12 1.02
CA CYS A 161 -7.44 3.19 -0.06
C CYS A 161 -7.95 3.73 -1.40
N ARG A 162 -9.22 4.13 -1.50
CA ARG A 162 -9.83 4.71 -2.71
C ARG A 162 -9.03 5.91 -3.20
N ARG A 163 -8.75 6.87 -2.29
CA ARG A 163 -7.96 8.06 -2.59
C ARG A 163 -6.59 7.70 -3.14
N LEU A 164 -5.81 6.91 -2.40
CA LEU A 164 -4.43 6.57 -2.80
C LEU A 164 -4.36 5.75 -4.09
N THR A 165 -5.33 4.86 -4.36
CA THR A 165 -5.40 4.13 -5.63
C THR A 165 -5.71 5.05 -6.80
N ALA A 166 -6.58 6.03 -6.62
CA ALA A 166 -6.90 7.00 -7.66
C ALA A 166 -5.72 7.95 -7.93
N GLU A 167 -5.03 8.41 -6.89
CA GLU A 167 -3.78 9.17 -7.02
C GLU A 167 -2.72 8.38 -7.81
N PHE A 168 -2.59 7.08 -7.55
CA PHE A 168 -1.66 6.23 -8.30
C PHE A 168 -2.07 6.09 -9.77
N MET A 169 -3.36 5.94 -10.06
CA MET A 169 -3.88 5.88 -11.43
C MET A 169 -3.66 7.20 -12.18
N HIS A 170 -3.85 8.35 -11.53
CA HIS A 170 -3.52 9.66 -12.09
C HIS A 170 -2.04 9.82 -12.41
N TYR A 171 -1.18 9.36 -11.51
CA TYR A 171 0.25 9.36 -11.76
C TYR A 171 0.58 8.58 -13.04
N ILE A 172 -0.03 7.40 -13.25
CA ILE A 172 0.21 6.60 -14.47
C ILE A 172 -0.23 7.35 -15.73
N ILE A 173 -1.39 8.02 -15.67
CA ILE A 173 -1.91 8.81 -16.79
C ILE A 173 -0.93 9.92 -17.16
N GLU A 174 -0.49 10.73 -16.20
CA GLU A 174 0.40 11.87 -16.44
C GLU A 174 1.83 11.44 -16.79
N ALA A 175 2.28 10.30 -16.26
CA ALA A 175 3.59 9.72 -16.57
C ALA A 175 3.63 9.00 -17.92
N HIS A 176 2.48 8.65 -18.50
CA HIS A 176 2.36 7.80 -19.68
C HIS A 176 3.16 6.49 -19.57
N CYS A 177 3.08 5.84 -18.41
CA CYS A 177 3.97 4.72 -18.05
C CYS A 177 3.33 3.33 -18.16
N LEU A 178 2.04 3.23 -18.53
CA LEU A 178 1.39 1.95 -18.80
C LEU A 178 1.97 1.28 -20.06
N ARG A 179 2.20 -0.03 -19.97
CA ARG A 179 2.79 -0.83 -21.07
C ARG A 179 1.85 -1.92 -21.55
N ASN A 180 1.44 -2.79 -20.64
CA ASN A 180 0.62 -3.95 -20.97
C ASN A 180 -0.65 -3.94 -20.14
N THR A 181 -1.76 -4.31 -20.76
CA THR A 181 -3.05 -4.49 -20.12
C THR A 181 -3.63 -5.83 -20.53
N PHE A 182 -4.15 -6.59 -19.56
CA PHE A 182 -4.75 -7.89 -19.82
C PHE A 182 -6.06 -8.05 -19.04
N ILE A 183 -7.16 -8.30 -19.75
CA ILE A 183 -8.47 -8.50 -19.16
C ILE A 183 -8.67 -9.99 -18.88
N SER A 184 -8.98 -10.32 -17.62
CA SER A 184 -9.25 -11.69 -17.18
C SER A 184 -10.63 -11.77 -16.52
N ILE A 185 -11.06 -12.99 -16.19
CA ILE A 185 -12.29 -13.25 -15.42
C ILE A 185 -12.17 -12.64 -14.01
N LYS A 186 -10.97 -12.61 -13.43
CA LYS A 186 -10.72 -12.09 -12.07
C LYS A 186 -10.77 -10.56 -11.99
N GLY A 187 -10.44 -9.87 -13.08
CA GLY A 187 -10.18 -8.43 -13.08
C GLY A 187 -9.30 -8.03 -14.27
N ILE A 188 -8.85 -6.79 -14.25
CA ILE A 188 -7.96 -6.22 -15.26
C ILE A 188 -6.55 -6.13 -14.67
N TYR A 189 -5.60 -6.77 -15.33
CA TYR A 189 -4.18 -6.68 -15.00
C TYR A 189 -3.57 -5.50 -15.75
N TYR A 190 -2.87 -4.65 -15.02
CA TYR A 190 -2.10 -3.55 -15.57
C TYR A 190 -0.63 -3.74 -15.26
N GLN A 191 0.22 -3.41 -16.23
CA GLN A 191 1.66 -3.37 -16.06
C GLN A 191 2.19 -2.00 -16.45
N ALA A 192 2.83 -1.32 -15.49
CA ALA A 192 3.44 -0.01 -15.70
C ALA A 192 4.91 0.01 -15.27
N VAL A 193 5.67 0.96 -15.83
CA VAL A 193 7.09 1.14 -15.51
C VAL A 193 7.27 2.40 -14.68
N CYS A 194 7.42 2.23 -13.36
CA CYS A 194 7.65 3.31 -12.40
C CYS A 194 9.10 3.26 -11.90
N GLY A 195 10.06 3.21 -12.83
CA GLY A 195 11.47 2.86 -12.58
C GLY A 195 11.72 1.36 -12.69
N GLU A 196 10.95 0.54 -11.98
CA GLU A 196 10.87 -0.91 -12.18
C GLU A 196 9.48 -1.30 -12.72
N LYS A 197 9.34 -2.54 -13.23
CA LYS A 197 8.06 -3.04 -13.74
C LYS A 197 7.17 -3.42 -12.56
N VAL A 198 5.99 -2.81 -12.49
CA VAL A 198 4.97 -3.02 -11.47
C VAL A 198 3.75 -3.62 -12.14
N THR A 199 3.24 -4.74 -11.62
CA THR A 199 2.06 -5.44 -12.14
C THR A 199 1.02 -5.59 -11.04
N TRP A 200 -0.17 -5.05 -11.25
CA TRP A 200 -1.26 -5.17 -10.29
C TRP A 200 -2.56 -5.55 -10.98
N ILE A 201 -3.50 -6.05 -10.19
CA ILE A 201 -4.85 -6.40 -10.62
C ILE A 201 -5.86 -5.43 -10.01
N VAL A 202 -6.76 -4.93 -10.85
CA VAL A 202 -7.96 -4.23 -10.43
C VAL A 202 -9.14 -5.19 -10.58
N PRO A 203 -9.88 -5.53 -9.51
CA PRO A 203 -11.05 -6.39 -9.61
C PRO A 203 -12.13 -5.72 -10.46
N HIS A 204 -12.98 -6.52 -11.11
CA HIS A 204 -14.17 -5.99 -11.77
C HIS A 204 -15.15 -5.41 -10.75
N ASP A 205 -15.88 -4.35 -11.10
CA ASP A 205 -16.92 -3.72 -10.28
C ASP A 205 -18.15 -4.62 -10.14
N ARG A 206 -18.00 -5.69 -9.36
CA ARG A 206 -19.05 -6.62 -9.01
C ARG A 206 -19.22 -6.63 -7.51
N GLY A 207 -20.47 -6.73 -7.07
CA GLY A 207 -20.77 -6.94 -5.66
C GLY A 207 -20.06 -8.19 -5.15
N LEU A 208 -19.20 -8.03 -4.16
CA LEU A 208 -18.52 -9.15 -3.52
C LEU A 208 -19.50 -9.88 -2.60
N PRO A 209 -19.57 -11.22 -2.67
CA PRO A 209 -20.33 -12.00 -1.69
C PRO A 209 -19.71 -11.83 -0.30
N HIS A 210 -20.52 -11.98 0.75
CA HIS A 210 -20.01 -11.98 2.12
C HIS A 210 -19.16 -13.24 2.35
N VAL A 211 -17.84 -13.06 2.53
CA VAL A 211 -16.91 -14.17 2.80
C VAL A 211 -16.65 -14.27 4.30
N THR A 212 -17.00 -15.40 4.91
CA THR A 212 -16.81 -15.66 6.35
C THR A 212 -15.46 -16.28 6.70
N ASP A 213 -14.79 -16.88 5.73
CA ASP A 213 -13.56 -17.68 5.95
C ASP A 213 -12.28 -16.83 6.04
N VAL A 214 -12.40 -15.52 5.82
CA VAL A 214 -11.27 -14.60 5.74
C VAL A 214 -11.14 -13.79 7.04
N ASP A 215 -9.96 -13.83 7.66
CA ASP A 215 -9.66 -13.01 8.85
C ASP A 215 -9.34 -11.56 8.46
N PHE A 216 -10.38 -10.73 8.34
CA PHE A 216 -10.26 -9.30 8.08
C PHE A 216 -9.44 -8.55 9.13
N THR A 217 -9.27 -9.07 10.35
CA THR A 217 -8.45 -8.41 11.37
C THR A 217 -6.99 -8.37 10.93
N VAL A 218 -6.51 -9.44 10.30
CA VAL A 218 -5.16 -9.51 9.75
C VAL A 218 -5.06 -8.62 8.52
N MET A 219 -6.00 -8.71 7.59
CA MET A 219 -5.98 -7.90 6.36
C MET A 219 -6.01 -6.39 6.64
N VAL A 220 -6.80 -5.94 7.62
CA VAL A 220 -6.83 -4.51 8.02
C VAL A 220 -5.45 -4.01 8.46
N THR A 221 -4.65 -4.85 9.14
CA THR A 221 -3.31 -4.45 9.55
C THR A 221 -2.33 -4.37 8.39
N PHE A 222 -2.51 -5.19 7.35
CA PHE A 222 -1.76 -5.07 6.10
C PHE A 222 -2.19 -3.82 5.33
N ALA A 223 -3.49 -3.59 5.17
CA ALA A 223 -4.02 -2.41 4.49
C ALA A 223 -3.58 -1.11 5.18
N GLU A 224 -3.58 -1.06 6.51
CA GLU A 224 -3.08 0.09 7.28
C GLU A 224 -1.59 0.37 6.98
N PHE A 225 -0.77 -0.66 6.86
CA PHE A 225 0.64 -0.52 6.50
C PHE A 225 0.82 -0.08 5.04
N TYR A 226 0.09 -0.70 4.11
CA TYR A 226 0.19 -0.37 2.68
C TYR A 226 -0.36 1.01 2.35
N VAL A 227 -1.38 1.50 3.04
CA VAL A 227 -1.85 2.89 2.92
C VAL A 227 -0.74 3.87 3.31
N ALA A 228 -0.03 3.63 4.42
CA ALA A 228 1.09 4.47 4.81
C ALA A 228 2.23 4.41 3.78
N MET A 229 2.57 3.21 3.29
CA MET A 229 3.59 3.01 2.26
C MET A 229 3.24 3.71 0.93
N LEU A 230 2.02 3.52 0.42
CA LEU A 230 1.52 4.15 -0.80
C LEU A 230 1.53 5.67 -0.69
N GLY A 231 1.20 6.24 0.48
CA GLY A 231 1.32 7.67 0.71
C GLY A 231 2.73 8.21 0.49
N PHE A 232 3.76 7.51 0.97
CA PHE A 232 5.16 7.89 0.72
C PHE A 232 5.58 7.68 -0.74
N VAL A 233 5.13 6.58 -1.35
CA VAL A 233 5.44 6.27 -2.75
C VAL A 233 4.82 7.30 -3.68
N ASN A 234 3.52 7.57 -3.56
CA ASN A 234 2.81 8.57 -4.35
C ASN A 234 3.44 9.95 -4.18
N PHE A 235 3.74 10.38 -2.94
CA PHE A 235 4.43 11.65 -2.71
C PHE A 235 5.74 11.76 -3.50
N ARG A 236 6.57 10.71 -3.49
CA ARG A 236 7.84 10.70 -4.22
C ARG A 236 7.64 10.67 -5.73
N LEU A 237 6.71 9.84 -6.22
CA LEU A 237 6.36 9.72 -7.63
C LEU A 237 5.88 11.06 -8.21
N TYR A 238 4.97 11.74 -7.50
CA TYR A 238 4.47 13.06 -7.88
C TYR A 238 5.57 14.12 -7.92
N GLN A 239 6.47 14.11 -6.93
CA GLN A 239 7.63 15.00 -6.92
C GLN A 239 8.57 14.75 -8.10
N MET A 240 8.72 13.50 -8.55
CA MET A 240 9.59 13.18 -9.70
C MET A 240 9.06 13.72 -11.03
N ILE A 241 7.73 13.83 -11.18
CA ILE A 241 7.09 14.41 -12.39
C ILE A 241 6.84 15.93 -12.25
N GLY A 242 7.04 16.50 -11.06
CA GLY A 242 6.80 17.92 -10.80
C GLY A 242 5.32 18.27 -10.56
N LEU A 243 4.51 17.30 -10.13
CA LEU A 243 3.12 17.51 -9.72
C LEU A 243 3.04 17.94 -8.24
N TYR A 244 1.95 18.62 -7.88
CA TYR A 244 1.64 18.91 -6.47
C TYR A 244 1.12 17.66 -5.75
N TYR A 245 1.48 17.51 -4.47
CA TYR A 245 0.96 16.46 -3.60
C TYR A 245 0.46 17.10 -2.28
N PRO A 246 -0.81 16.88 -1.86
CA PRO A 246 -1.87 16.11 -2.53
C PRO A 246 -2.23 16.63 -3.93
N PRO A 247 -2.77 15.78 -4.83
CA PRO A 247 -3.07 16.18 -6.20
C PRO A 247 -4.06 17.33 -6.25
N GLN A 248 -3.77 18.31 -7.10
CA GLN A 248 -4.68 19.40 -7.44
C GLN A 248 -5.09 19.23 -8.90
N ILE A 249 -6.38 19.37 -9.21
CA ILE A 249 -6.87 19.32 -10.59
C ILE A 249 -6.42 20.60 -11.31
N GLN A 250 -6.03 20.50 -12.58
CA GLN A 250 -5.68 21.68 -13.38
C GLN A 250 -6.94 22.49 -13.68
N THR A 251 -7.09 23.62 -12.99
CA THR A 251 -8.15 24.60 -13.24
C THR A 251 -7.71 25.59 -14.30
N GLY A 252 -7.92 25.25 -15.58
CA GLY A 252 -7.83 26.22 -16.68
C GLY A 252 -9.16 26.94 -16.86
N GLN A 253 -9.21 28.24 -16.54
CA GLN A 253 -10.18 29.28 -16.96
C GLN A 253 -11.68 28.94 -17.16
N ASN A 254 -12.21 27.91 -16.52
CA ASN A 254 -13.62 27.84 -16.15
C ASN A 254 -13.67 27.75 -14.63
N SER A 255 -14.19 28.83 -14.05
CA SER A 255 -14.44 29.06 -12.63
C SER A 255 -14.71 27.79 -11.85
N PHE A 256 -13.76 27.36 -11.02
CA PHE A 256 -14.14 26.68 -9.79
C PHE A 256 -14.70 27.80 -8.92
N GLY A 257 -16.03 27.83 -8.77
CA GLY A 257 -16.60 28.50 -7.63
C GLY A 257 -15.92 27.92 -6.39
N ALA A 258 -15.62 28.77 -5.42
CA ALA A 258 -15.16 28.37 -4.10
C ALA A 258 -16.25 27.60 -3.30
N GLU A 259 -17.11 26.85 -4.01
CA GLU A 259 -18.36 26.23 -3.57
C GLU A 259 -18.47 24.74 -3.97
N ASP A 260 -17.47 24.15 -4.65
CA ASP A 260 -17.42 22.68 -4.79
C ASP A 260 -16.98 22.10 -3.44
N SER A 261 -17.82 21.26 -2.83
CA SER A 261 -17.48 20.54 -1.60
C SER A 261 -16.23 19.67 -1.81
N GLU A 262 -15.40 19.47 -0.77
CA GLU A 262 -14.20 18.62 -0.86
C GLU A 262 -14.54 17.22 -1.40
N GLU A 263 -15.74 16.73 -1.12
CA GLU A 263 -16.29 15.46 -1.60
C GLU A 263 -16.48 15.44 -3.13
N GLU A 264 -17.01 16.50 -3.73
CA GLU A 264 -17.15 16.59 -5.19
C GLU A 264 -15.81 16.70 -5.91
N LEU A 265 -14.83 17.38 -5.32
CA LEU A 265 -13.48 17.45 -5.86
C LEU A 265 -12.83 16.07 -5.83
N ILE A 266 -13.03 15.33 -4.75
CA ILE A 266 -12.57 13.96 -4.56
C ILE A 266 -13.25 13.01 -5.58
N GLU A 267 -14.55 13.14 -5.81
CA GLU A 267 -15.27 12.38 -6.86
C GLU A 267 -14.78 12.71 -8.27
N LYS A 268 -14.48 13.98 -8.55
CA LYS A 268 -13.88 14.39 -9.83
C LYS A 268 -12.46 13.85 -9.99
N ILE A 269 -11.68 13.73 -8.92
CA ILE A 269 -10.38 13.04 -8.91
C ILE A 269 -10.61 11.53 -9.16
N TYR A 270 -11.64 10.91 -8.58
CA TYR A 270 -11.96 9.50 -8.87
C TYR A 270 -12.36 9.25 -10.32
N SER A 271 -12.97 10.23 -10.99
CA SER A 271 -13.38 10.08 -12.40
C SER A 271 -12.21 9.91 -13.39
N LEU A 272 -10.97 10.19 -12.96
CA LEU A 272 -9.76 10.19 -13.80
C LEU A 272 -9.88 11.05 -15.07
N ALA A 273 -10.91 11.89 -15.22
CA ALA A 273 -11.24 12.53 -16.50
C ALA A 273 -10.44 13.82 -16.75
N LYS A 274 -10.03 14.54 -15.70
CA LYS A 274 -9.34 15.84 -15.82
C LYS A 274 -7.82 15.72 -15.56
N PRO A 275 -6.98 16.49 -16.27
CA PRO A 275 -5.54 16.55 -16.02
C PRO A 275 -5.23 17.22 -14.68
N LEU A 276 -4.07 16.85 -14.12
CA LEU A 276 -3.60 17.41 -12.85
C LEU A 276 -2.74 18.66 -13.05
N ALA A 277 -2.74 19.55 -12.06
CA ALA A 277 -1.95 20.77 -12.07
C ALA A 277 -0.45 20.45 -11.95
N LYS A 278 0.32 20.89 -12.95
CA LYS A 278 1.79 20.80 -12.98
C LYS A 278 2.41 22.08 -12.42
N ARG A 279 3.58 21.95 -11.77
CA ARG A 279 4.38 23.13 -11.40
C ARG A 279 4.94 23.76 -12.68
N ALA A 280 4.97 25.09 -12.74
CA ALA A 280 5.46 25.85 -13.91
C ALA A 280 6.90 25.47 -14.35
N THR A 281 7.71 24.89 -13.47
CA THR A 281 9.05 24.38 -13.81
C THR A 281 9.06 23.04 -14.55
N ALA A 282 7.94 22.32 -14.59
CA ALA A 282 7.82 21.02 -15.27
C ALA A 282 7.41 21.15 -16.75
N ASP A 283 6.97 22.34 -17.18
CA ASP A 283 6.54 22.62 -18.56
C ASP A 283 7.74 22.81 -19.50
N ASN A 284 8.92 23.12 -18.98
CA ASN A 284 10.12 23.39 -19.79
C ASN A 284 11.04 22.18 -20.01
N GLY A 285 10.63 20.96 -19.63
CA GLY A 285 11.56 19.80 -19.58
C GLY A 285 11.12 18.52 -20.27
N ASN A 286 9.93 18.46 -20.89
CA ASN A 286 9.43 17.24 -21.55
C ASN A 286 9.10 17.41 -23.04
N ASP A 287 9.19 18.64 -23.56
CA ASP A 287 9.08 18.96 -24.99
C ASP A 287 10.44 19.26 -25.63
N GLU A 288 11.54 19.12 -24.89
CA GLU A 288 12.82 18.86 -25.54
C GLU A 288 12.74 17.44 -26.11
N GLU A 289 12.45 17.39 -27.41
CA GLU A 289 12.83 16.29 -28.28
C GLU A 289 14.22 15.83 -27.85
N GLU A 290 14.30 14.75 -27.06
CA GLU A 290 15.50 13.93 -27.01
C GLU A 290 15.68 13.37 -28.42
N ASN A 291 16.28 14.20 -29.29
CA ASN A 291 17.07 13.81 -30.44
C ASN A 291 18.22 12.95 -29.90
N PHE A 292 17.89 11.73 -29.49
CA PHE A 292 18.84 10.65 -29.52
C PHE A 292 19.15 10.46 -31.00
N GLU A 293 20.26 11.05 -31.45
CA GLU A 293 20.87 10.72 -32.72
C GLU A 293 20.87 9.20 -32.86
N MET A 294 20.14 8.73 -33.87
CA MET A 294 19.97 7.34 -34.20
C MET A 294 21.34 6.77 -34.55
N PHE A 295 22.00 6.14 -33.57
CA PHE A 295 22.97 5.11 -33.91
C PHE A 295 22.18 3.95 -34.51
N ASP A 296 22.38 3.82 -35.82
CA ASP A 296 21.74 2.91 -36.76
C ASP A 296 22.20 1.46 -36.49
N ASP A 297 21.77 0.89 -35.37
CA ASP A 297 22.04 -0.51 -35.06
C ASP A 297 20.74 -1.25 -34.72
N ASP A 298 20.17 -1.86 -35.77
CA ASP A 298 18.92 -2.60 -35.83
C ASP A 298 18.85 -3.85 -34.92
N ASN A 299 19.85 -4.09 -34.07
CA ASN A 299 19.93 -5.29 -33.21
C ASN A 299 19.68 -5.05 -31.72
N ASN A 300 19.34 -3.83 -31.28
CA ASN A 300 19.12 -3.58 -29.85
C ASN A 300 17.64 -3.67 -29.47
N VAL A 301 17.23 -4.81 -28.88
CA VAL A 301 15.88 -5.07 -28.32
C VAL A 301 15.41 -3.94 -27.39
N LEU A 302 16.33 -3.20 -26.76
CA LEU A 302 16.01 -2.06 -25.92
C LEU A 302 15.52 -0.85 -26.73
N ALA A 303 16.13 -0.58 -27.89
CA ALA A 303 15.74 0.53 -28.75
C ALA A 303 14.34 0.32 -29.34
N ALA A 304 14.01 -0.92 -29.73
CA ALA A 304 12.66 -1.29 -30.17
C ALA A 304 11.60 -1.03 -29.09
N LYS A 305 11.89 -1.39 -27.83
CA LYS A 305 10.98 -1.14 -26.69
C LYS A 305 10.78 0.34 -26.38
N VAL A 306 11.82 1.16 -26.57
CA VAL A 306 11.71 2.62 -26.39
C VAL A 306 10.88 3.24 -27.53
N LYS A 307 11.07 2.79 -28.77
CA LYS A 307 10.25 3.22 -29.92
C LYS A 307 8.77 2.84 -29.71
N GLU A 308 8.49 1.61 -29.29
CA GLU A 308 7.14 1.14 -28.96
C GLU A 308 6.50 1.97 -27.84
N ALA A 309 7.25 2.28 -26.78
CA ALA A 309 6.78 3.15 -25.71
C ALA A 309 6.40 4.56 -26.17
N LYS A 310 7.18 5.15 -27.09
CA LYS A 310 6.88 6.47 -27.69
C LYS A 310 5.61 6.40 -28.56
N LEU A 311 5.42 5.32 -29.31
CA LEU A 311 4.21 5.09 -30.11
C LEU A 311 2.97 4.96 -29.23
N ILE A 312 3.03 4.15 -28.16
CA ILE A 312 1.91 3.97 -27.22
C ILE A 312 1.52 5.30 -26.57
N LYS A 313 2.49 6.12 -26.16
CA LYS A 313 2.24 7.44 -25.55
C LYS A 313 1.41 8.38 -26.43
N ASN A 314 1.59 8.30 -27.75
CA ASN A 314 0.94 9.20 -28.72
C ASN A 314 -0.20 8.54 -29.51
N LEU A 315 -0.57 7.29 -29.18
CA LEU A 315 -1.50 6.49 -29.98
C LEU A 315 -2.86 7.16 -30.20
N PHE A 316 -3.36 7.89 -29.20
CA PHE A 316 -4.66 8.56 -29.23
C PHE A 316 -4.56 10.09 -29.19
N LYS A 317 -3.36 10.65 -29.47
CA LYS A 317 -3.15 12.10 -29.43
C LYS A 317 -4.10 12.81 -30.41
N GLY A 318 -4.87 13.77 -29.89
CA GLY A 318 -5.84 14.54 -30.68
C GLY A 318 -7.20 13.86 -30.91
N LEU A 319 -7.42 12.67 -30.36
CA LEU A 319 -8.71 11.98 -30.43
C LEU A 319 -9.53 12.19 -29.15
N VAL A 320 -10.84 12.33 -29.34
CA VAL A 320 -11.82 12.44 -28.25
C VAL A 320 -12.70 11.18 -28.26
N PHE A 321 -12.78 10.50 -27.11
CA PHE A 321 -13.56 9.29 -26.93
C PHE A 321 -14.78 9.57 -26.06
N PHE A 322 -15.97 9.23 -26.55
CA PHE A 322 -17.22 9.29 -25.79
C PHE A 322 -17.60 7.87 -25.36
N LEU A 323 -17.62 7.64 -24.05
CA LEU A 323 -17.88 6.32 -23.46
C LEU A 323 -19.36 6.16 -23.11
N ASN A 324 -19.97 5.08 -23.58
CA ASN A 324 -21.35 4.76 -23.23
C ASN A 324 -21.45 4.37 -21.73
N ARG A 325 -22.64 4.54 -21.14
CA ARG A 325 -22.94 4.27 -19.73
C ARG A 325 -22.63 2.83 -19.29
N GLU A 326 -22.81 1.87 -20.18
CA GLU A 326 -22.62 0.43 -19.92
C GLU A 326 -21.14 -0.02 -19.93
N THR A 327 -20.22 0.89 -20.27
CA THR A 327 -18.79 0.56 -20.36
C THR A 327 -18.07 0.84 -19.03
N PRO A 328 -17.00 0.08 -18.70
CA PRO A 328 -16.21 0.35 -17.50
C PRO A 328 -15.40 1.64 -17.68
N LYS A 329 -16.01 2.76 -17.28
CA LYS A 329 -15.50 4.11 -17.53
C LYS A 329 -14.09 4.32 -16.97
N GLU A 330 -13.83 3.92 -15.73
CA GLU A 330 -12.53 4.14 -15.06
C GLU A 330 -11.39 3.41 -15.79
N ALA A 331 -11.60 2.13 -16.11
CA ALA A 331 -10.60 1.31 -16.80
C ALA A 331 -10.29 1.84 -18.20
N LEU A 332 -11.32 2.24 -18.97
CA LEU A 332 -11.13 2.80 -20.30
C LEU A 332 -10.50 4.18 -20.24
N THR A 333 -10.89 5.01 -19.27
CA THR A 333 -10.34 6.37 -19.09
C THR A 333 -8.84 6.32 -18.78
N LEU A 334 -8.43 5.39 -17.92
CA LEU A 334 -7.01 5.14 -17.62
C LEU A 334 -6.21 4.85 -18.90
N ILE A 335 -6.69 3.93 -19.74
CA ILE A 335 -5.99 3.51 -20.97
C ILE A 335 -5.99 4.65 -22.00
N ILE A 336 -7.14 5.27 -22.24
CA ILE A 336 -7.30 6.32 -23.26
C ILE A 336 -6.39 7.51 -22.93
N ARG A 337 -6.44 7.99 -21.68
CA ARG A 337 -5.64 9.14 -21.26
C ARG A 337 -4.15 8.83 -21.18
N ASN A 338 -3.76 7.64 -20.73
CA ASN A 338 -2.36 7.21 -20.76
C ASN A 338 -1.80 7.15 -22.19
N CYS A 339 -2.64 6.89 -23.20
CA CYS A 339 -2.23 6.89 -24.61
C CYS A 339 -2.38 8.27 -25.30
N GLY A 340 -2.60 9.34 -24.53
CA GLY A 340 -2.66 10.72 -25.03
C GLY A 340 -4.04 11.17 -25.56
N GLY A 341 -5.08 10.35 -25.40
CA GLY A 341 -6.45 10.69 -25.79
C GLY A 341 -7.20 11.47 -24.71
N VAL A 342 -8.29 12.12 -25.11
CA VAL A 342 -9.20 12.82 -24.21
C VAL A 342 -10.50 12.04 -24.10
N VAL A 343 -11.01 11.85 -22.87
CA VAL A 343 -12.34 11.28 -22.66
C VAL A 343 -13.33 12.44 -22.51
N GLY A 344 -14.31 12.48 -23.40
CA GLY A 344 -15.44 13.39 -23.30
C GLY A 344 -16.33 12.99 -22.13
N LEU A 345 -16.58 13.93 -21.22
CA LEU A 345 -17.51 13.78 -20.10
C LEU A 345 -18.97 13.81 -20.57
#